data_AF-A0A936V7U0-F1
#
_entry.id   AF-A0A936V7U0-F1
#
_cell.length_a   1.000
_cell.length_b   1.000
_cell.length_c   1.000
_cell.angle_alpha   90.00
_cell.angle_beta   90.00
_cell.angle_gamma   90.00
#
_symmetry.space_group_name_H-M   'P 1'
#
loop_
_entity.id
_entity.type
_entity.pdbx_description
1 polymer ?
#
loop_
_entity_poly.entity_id
_entity_poly.type
_entity_poly.pdbx_seq_one_letter_code
_entity_poly.pdbx_strand_id
1 'polypeptide(L)'
;MKRILSALACLFAMGVAHASDIEVGKYIYEYKAGTYTVQMLRYGPESDNKFLIKVSGIDNDQDGKIYLHTKKCDTTKCEAYKYVTTEVHKPGGTQWFTIYNPGTWYRGDILQPYLVEPAKNNDDKLYMMEKVQTNLDPSFFLANYKRQQSKSK
;
A
#
# COMPACT_ATOMS: atom_id res chain seq x y z
N MET A 1 -12.24 13.86 -66.51
CA MET A 1 -11.53 14.70 -65.53
C MET A 1 -10.82 13.77 -64.53
N LYS A 2 -9.48 13.68 -64.61
CA LYS A 2 -8.64 12.82 -63.76
C LYS A 2 -8.60 13.39 -62.34
N ARG A 3 -9.10 12.64 -61.35
CA ARG A 3 -8.89 12.90 -59.91
C ARG A 3 -7.64 12.13 -59.50
N ILE A 4 -6.55 12.85 -59.21
CA ILE A 4 -5.33 12.27 -58.66
C ILE A 4 -5.52 12.21 -57.15
N LEU A 5 -5.72 10.99 -56.64
CA LEU A 5 -5.49 10.62 -55.25
C LEU A 5 -3.98 10.66 -54.98
N SER A 6 -3.54 11.34 -53.94
CA SER A 6 -2.27 11.14 -53.21
C SER A 6 -2.22 12.19 -52.08
N ALA A 7 -1.81 11.92 -50.84
CA ALA A 7 -1.36 10.70 -50.20
C ALA A 7 -1.65 10.85 -48.70
N LEU A 8 -2.15 9.76 -48.13
CA LEU A 8 -2.40 9.57 -46.72
C LEU A 8 -1.04 9.40 -46.01
N ALA A 9 -0.45 10.48 -45.50
CA ALA A 9 0.68 10.41 -44.60
C ALA A 9 0.17 10.47 -43.15
N CYS A 10 -0.52 9.41 -42.72
CA CYS A 10 -0.71 9.14 -41.30
C CYS A 10 0.66 8.74 -40.72
N LEU A 11 1.43 9.75 -40.30
CA LEU A 11 2.46 9.56 -39.30
C LEU A 11 1.79 8.98 -38.06
N PHE A 12 1.83 7.66 -37.94
CA PHE A 12 1.70 6.98 -36.66
C PHE A 12 2.83 7.50 -35.78
N ALA A 13 2.56 8.58 -35.05
CA ALA A 13 3.26 8.88 -33.83
C ALA A 13 3.02 7.66 -32.93
N MET A 14 3.98 6.72 -32.94
CA MET A 14 4.08 5.70 -31.91
C MET A 14 4.28 6.47 -30.61
N GLY A 15 3.15 6.76 -29.95
CA GLY A 15 3.14 7.16 -28.56
C GLY A 15 3.74 6.01 -27.78
N VAL A 16 5.06 6.05 -27.59
CA VAL A 16 5.70 5.34 -26.51
C VAL A 16 5.11 6.02 -25.29
N ALA A 17 4.02 5.46 -24.78
CA ALA A 17 3.52 5.80 -23.47
C ALA A 17 4.68 5.45 -22.53
N HIS A 18 5.48 6.46 -22.19
CA HIS A 18 6.37 6.39 -21.06
C HIS A 18 5.47 5.90 -19.93
N ALA A 19 5.70 4.66 -19.47
CA ALA A 19 5.10 4.19 -18.24
C ALA A 19 5.42 5.27 -17.23
N SER A 20 4.40 6.03 -16.80
CA SER A 20 4.60 7.08 -15.82
C SER A 20 5.25 6.38 -14.63
N ASP A 21 6.49 6.74 -14.33
CA ASP A 21 7.18 6.21 -13.18
C ASP A 21 6.29 6.51 -11.98
N ILE A 22 5.74 5.45 -11.39
CA ILE A 22 4.84 5.59 -10.25
C ILE A 22 5.62 6.33 -9.17
N GLU A 23 5.14 7.52 -8.83
CA GLU A 23 5.74 8.31 -7.76
C GLU A 23 5.74 7.49 -6.46
N VAL A 24 6.84 7.49 -5.71
CA VAL A 24 6.92 6.80 -4.41
C VAL A 24 7.55 7.70 -3.35
N GLY A 25 7.32 7.37 -2.08
CA GLY A 25 7.99 8.02 -0.98
C GLY A 25 9.52 7.84 -1.04
N LYS A 26 10.26 8.84 -0.56
CA LYS A 26 11.72 8.77 -0.46
C LYS A 26 12.20 7.74 0.56
N TYR A 27 11.37 7.44 1.56
CA TYR A 27 11.74 6.58 2.68
C TYR A 27 10.69 5.51 2.94
N ILE A 28 11.17 4.37 3.41
CA ILE A 28 10.36 3.33 4.04
C ILE A 28 10.38 3.59 5.54
N TYR A 29 9.19 3.68 6.13
CA TYR A 29 9.03 3.75 7.57
C TYR A 29 8.77 2.36 8.13
N GLU A 30 9.44 2.03 9.22
CA GLU A 30 9.31 0.76 9.91
C GLU A 30 8.75 0.98 11.31
N TYR A 31 7.87 0.09 11.73
CA TYR A 31 7.35 0.01 13.09
C TYR A 31 7.66 -1.38 13.63
N LYS A 32 8.37 -1.42 14.76
CA LYS A 32 8.75 -2.67 15.43
C LYS A 32 7.85 -2.94 16.61
N ALA A 33 7.41 -4.18 16.78
CA ALA A 33 6.59 -4.58 17.90
C ALA A 33 6.73 -6.06 18.21
N GLY A 34 7.48 -6.38 19.27
CA GLY A 34 7.70 -7.76 19.68
C GLY A 34 8.28 -8.62 18.56
N THR A 35 7.49 -9.58 18.08
CA THR A 35 7.89 -10.58 17.07
C THR A 35 7.63 -10.16 15.63
N TYR A 36 6.95 -9.03 15.39
CA TYR A 36 6.61 -8.60 14.04
C TYR A 36 7.05 -7.16 13.74
N THR A 37 7.15 -6.89 12.44
CA THR A 37 7.62 -5.64 11.87
C THR A 37 6.68 -5.21 10.77
N VAL A 38 6.33 -3.91 10.74
CA VAL A 38 5.50 -3.31 9.70
C VAL A 38 6.30 -2.28 8.94
N GLN A 39 6.42 -2.44 7.62
CA GLN A 39 7.14 -1.53 6.74
C GLN A 39 6.16 -0.85 5.80
N MET A 40 6.27 0.48 5.69
CA MET A 40 5.33 1.33 4.95
C MET A 40 6.06 2.24 3.98
N LEU A 41 5.61 2.26 2.73
CA LEU A 41 6.10 3.14 1.67
C LEU A 41 4.93 3.88 1.03
N ARG A 42 5.01 5.21 0.91
CA ARG A 42 4.02 6.00 0.15
C ARG A 42 4.03 5.59 -1.33
N TYR A 43 2.85 5.41 -1.91
CA TYR A 43 2.64 4.97 -3.29
C TYR A 43 1.75 5.97 -4.04
N GLY A 44 2.32 6.66 -5.01
CA GLY A 44 1.69 7.79 -5.70
C GLY A 44 1.87 9.11 -4.94
N PRO A 45 1.26 10.20 -5.47
CA PRO A 45 1.24 11.53 -4.85
C PRO A 45 0.74 11.49 -3.40
N GLU A 46 1.15 12.44 -2.56
CA GLU A 46 0.71 12.50 -1.16
C GLU A 46 -0.82 12.60 -1.02
N SER A 47 -1.46 13.32 -1.96
CA SER A 47 -2.92 13.46 -2.04
C SER A 47 -3.67 12.15 -2.25
N ASP A 48 -3.02 11.13 -2.83
CA ASP A 48 -3.66 9.84 -3.13
C ASP A 48 -3.87 9.00 -1.87
N ASN A 49 -3.18 9.32 -0.77
CA ASN A 49 -3.30 8.60 0.50
C ASN A 49 -3.04 7.08 0.38
N LYS A 50 -2.21 6.66 -0.58
CA LYS A 50 -1.92 5.26 -0.88
C LYS A 50 -0.55 4.84 -0.34
N PHE A 51 -0.48 3.63 0.19
CA PHE A 51 0.72 3.09 0.83
C PHE A 51 0.90 1.62 0.45
N LEU A 52 2.12 1.23 0.10
CA LEU A 52 2.53 -0.17 0.11
C LEU A 52 2.92 -0.53 1.53
N ILE A 53 2.32 -1.58 2.08
CA ILE A 53 2.60 -2.03 3.44
C ILE A 53 2.91 -3.51 3.44
N LYS A 54 3.98 -3.86 4.16
CA LYS A 54 4.43 -5.23 4.40
C LYS A 54 4.43 -5.49 5.90
N VAL A 55 3.88 -6.61 6.32
CA VAL A 55 4.02 -7.11 7.70
C VAL A 55 4.85 -8.39 7.67
N SER A 56 5.81 -8.52 8.58
CA SER A 56 6.69 -9.68 8.71
C SER A 56 6.73 -10.15 10.15
N GLY A 57 6.79 -11.46 10.40
CA GLY A 57 6.79 -12.06 11.74
C GLY A 57 5.40 -12.37 12.30
N ILE A 58 4.38 -12.48 11.45
CA ILE A 58 3.02 -12.92 11.84
C ILE A 58 2.76 -14.36 11.38
N ASP A 59 2.01 -15.13 12.16
CA ASP A 59 1.74 -16.54 11.85
C ASP A 59 0.47 -16.72 10.99
N ASN A 60 0.52 -16.25 9.74
CA ASN A 60 -0.55 -16.46 8.76
C ASN A 60 -0.08 -16.25 7.32
N ASP A 61 -1.00 -16.44 6.37
CA ASP A 61 -0.75 -16.35 4.94
C ASP A 61 -0.43 -14.95 4.41
N GLN A 62 -0.53 -13.91 5.25
CA GLN A 62 -0.20 -12.53 4.91
C GLN A 62 1.27 -12.20 5.23
N ASP A 63 1.97 -13.08 5.96
CA ASP A 63 3.35 -12.84 6.36
C ASP A 63 4.28 -12.59 5.17
N GLY A 64 5.05 -11.50 5.26
CA GLY A 64 6.03 -11.10 4.26
C GLY A 64 5.45 -10.55 2.96
N LYS A 65 4.13 -10.57 2.75
CA LYS A 65 3.49 -10.05 1.53
C LYS A 65 3.33 -8.53 1.59
N ILE A 66 3.38 -7.89 0.43
CA ILE A 66 3.23 -6.45 0.26
C ILE A 66 1.85 -6.16 -0.33
N TYR A 67 1.07 -5.31 0.32
CA TYR A 67 -0.27 -4.94 -0.13
C TYR A 67 -0.40 -3.44 -0.35
N LEU A 68 -1.17 -3.06 -1.37
CA LEU A 68 -1.59 -1.68 -1.53
C LEU A 68 -2.72 -1.37 -0.54
N HIS A 69 -2.56 -0.27 0.19
CA HIS A 69 -3.52 0.25 1.14
C HIS A 69 -3.91 1.67 0.79
N THR A 70 -5.15 2.02 1.12
CA THR A 70 -5.64 3.40 1.11
C THR A 70 -5.87 3.87 2.54
N LYS A 71 -5.28 5.01 2.92
CA LYS A 71 -5.53 5.70 4.19
C LYS A 71 -6.92 6.34 4.14
N LYS A 72 -7.76 6.03 5.12
CA LYS A 72 -9.08 6.60 5.35
C LYS A 72 -9.10 7.26 6.71
N CYS A 73 -9.44 8.54 6.77
CA CYS A 73 -9.58 9.27 8.01
C CYS A 73 -10.91 8.91 8.68
N ASP A 74 -10.86 8.52 9.95
CA ASP A 74 -12.06 8.23 10.76
C ASP A 74 -12.58 9.51 11.45
N THR A 75 -11.73 10.52 11.63
CA THR A 75 -12.12 11.84 12.14
C THR A 75 -11.90 12.92 11.08
N THR A 76 -12.62 14.04 11.19
CA THR A 76 -12.51 15.19 10.27
C THR A 76 -11.10 15.77 10.21
N LYS A 77 -10.36 15.74 11.34
CA LYS A 77 -8.97 16.18 11.44
C LYS A 77 -7.95 15.10 11.09
N CYS A 78 -8.40 13.89 10.74
CA CYS A 78 -7.58 12.72 10.48
C CYS A 78 -6.63 12.33 11.63
N GLU A 79 -7.01 12.67 12.86
CA GLU A 79 -6.29 12.26 14.07
C GLU A 79 -6.36 10.73 14.23
N ALA A 80 -7.53 10.13 13.95
CA ALA A 80 -7.69 8.68 13.81
C ALA A 80 -7.88 8.31 12.34
N TYR A 81 -7.29 7.20 11.91
CA TYR A 81 -7.36 6.74 10.52
C TYR A 81 -7.07 5.24 10.37
N LYS A 82 -7.51 4.65 9.25
CA LYS A 82 -7.26 3.26 8.87
C LYS A 82 -6.54 3.18 7.53
N TYR A 83 -5.58 2.29 7.40
CA TYR A 83 -5.09 1.81 6.11
C TYR A 83 -5.90 0.59 5.72
N VAL A 84 -6.50 0.58 4.54
CA VAL A 84 -7.40 -0.49 4.08
C VAL A 84 -6.88 -1.10 2.78
N THR A 85 -6.70 -2.43 2.77
CA THR A 85 -6.43 -3.19 1.54
C THR A 85 -7.72 -3.80 0.99
N THR A 86 -7.93 -3.61 -0.32
CA THR A 86 -9.01 -4.24 -1.09
C THR A 86 -8.52 -5.42 -1.94
N GLU A 87 -7.22 -5.72 -1.92
CA GLU A 87 -6.57 -6.76 -2.74
C GLU A 87 -6.63 -8.17 -2.13
N VAL A 88 -6.99 -8.32 -0.85
CA VAL A 88 -6.98 -9.64 -0.20
C VAL A 88 -8.22 -10.45 -0.59
N HIS A 89 -8.06 -11.28 -1.61
CA HIS A 89 -9.08 -12.23 -2.07
C HIS A 89 -8.75 -13.61 -1.50
N LYS A 90 -9.73 -14.23 -0.81
CA LYS A 90 -9.65 -15.65 -0.41
C LYS A 90 -10.73 -16.46 -1.13
N PRO A 91 -10.53 -17.76 -1.33
CA PRO A 91 -11.63 -18.64 -1.73
C PRO A 91 -12.77 -18.52 -0.71
N GLY A 92 -13.94 -18.05 -1.14
CA GLY A 92 -15.12 -17.88 -0.28
C GLY A 92 -15.38 -16.48 0.28
N GLY A 93 -14.58 -15.45 -0.05
CA GLY A 93 -14.92 -14.06 0.32
C GLY A 93 -13.78 -13.04 0.24
N THR A 94 -14.07 -11.81 0.68
CA THR A 94 -13.10 -10.71 0.81
C THR A 94 -12.54 -10.70 2.23
N GLN A 95 -11.21 -10.78 2.36
CA GLN A 95 -10.55 -10.51 3.63
C GLN A 95 -10.10 -9.05 3.65
N TRP A 96 -10.20 -8.39 4.80
CA TRP A 96 -9.72 -7.02 4.96
C TRP A 96 -8.43 -7.07 5.76
N PHE A 97 -7.32 -6.65 5.15
CA PHE A 97 -6.12 -6.33 5.91
C PHE A 97 -6.18 -4.83 6.23
N THR A 98 -6.29 -4.51 7.52
CA THR A 98 -6.43 -3.13 7.99
C THR A 98 -5.40 -2.78 9.03
N ILE A 99 -4.87 -1.56 8.98
CA ILE A 99 -4.00 -1.03 10.03
C ILE A 99 -4.63 0.24 10.58
N TYR A 100 -4.97 0.26 11.86
CA TYR A 100 -5.74 1.35 12.48
C TYR A 100 -4.89 2.19 13.43
N ASN A 101 -4.90 3.51 13.26
CA ASN A 101 -4.44 4.48 14.25
C ASN A 101 -5.66 5.06 15.00
N PRO A 102 -5.77 4.90 16.33
CA PRO A 102 -6.88 5.41 17.12
C PRO A 102 -6.78 6.91 17.46
N GLY A 103 -5.70 7.61 17.08
CA GLY A 103 -5.56 9.06 17.25
C GLY A 103 -5.33 9.55 18.68
N THR A 104 -4.77 8.71 19.55
CA THR A 104 -4.58 9.03 20.97
C THR A 104 -3.20 9.65 21.25
N TRP A 105 -3.16 10.52 22.28
CA TRP A 105 -2.04 11.40 22.64
C TRP A 105 -0.98 10.77 23.58
N TYR A 106 -1.19 9.55 24.08
CA TYR A 106 -0.20 8.82 24.89
C TYR A 106 0.45 7.68 24.07
N ARG A 107 1.78 7.70 23.93
CA ARG A 107 2.63 6.81 23.08
C ARG A 107 2.28 6.89 21.58
N GLY A 108 2.63 8.03 20.98
CA GLY A 108 2.06 8.57 19.74
C GLY A 108 2.00 7.63 18.52
N ASP A 109 0.79 7.49 17.98
CA ASP A 109 0.42 6.78 16.75
C ASP A 109 0.48 5.25 16.79
N ILE A 110 -0.07 4.66 17.87
CA ILE A 110 -0.32 3.21 17.94
C ILE A 110 -1.08 2.76 16.69
N LEU A 111 -0.42 2.00 15.83
CA LEU A 111 -1.04 1.39 14.66
C LEU A 111 -1.33 -0.08 14.96
N GLN A 112 -2.57 -0.53 14.75
CA GLN A 112 -3.01 -1.88 15.05
C GLN A 112 -3.33 -2.64 13.76
N PRO A 113 -2.55 -3.67 13.36
CA PRO A 113 -2.91 -4.51 12.25
C PRO A 113 -4.05 -5.46 12.64
N TYR A 114 -5.02 -5.60 11.75
CA TYR A 114 -6.14 -6.53 11.83
C TYR A 114 -6.19 -7.33 10.53
N LEU A 115 -6.39 -8.64 10.68
CA LEU A 115 -6.52 -9.58 9.57
C LEU A 115 -7.94 -9.63 9.00
N VAL A 116 -8.91 -9.01 9.67
CA VAL A 116 -10.31 -8.82 9.25
C VAL A 116 -10.75 -7.42 9.69
N GLU A 117 -11.97 -6.97 9.35
CA GLU A 117 -12.50 -5.74 9.97
C GLU A 117 -12.27 -5.77 11.50
N PRO A 118 -11.96 -4.63 12.14
CA PRO A 118 -11.53 -4.61 13.52
C PRO A 118 -12.50 -5.39 14.41
N ALA A 119 -12.01 -6.49 15.00
CA ALA A 119 -12.78 -7.22 15.98
C ALA A 119 -13.19 -6.25 17.09
N LYS A 120 -14.44 -6.33 17.55
CA LYS A 120 -14.93 -5.49 18.66
C LYS A 120 -14.11 -5.71 19.95
N ASN A 121 -13.39 -6.83 20.04
CA ASN A 121 -12.59 -7.23 21.20
C ASN A 121 -11.10 -6.98 20.96
N ASN A 122 -10.36 -6.75 22.05
CA ASN A 122 -8.97 -6.31 22.02
C ASN A 122 -7.93 -7.42 21.79
N ASP A 123 -8.34 -8.68 21.82
CA ASP A 123 -7.42 -9.82 21.95
C ASP A 123 -6.66 -10.15 20.65
N ASP A 124 -7.16 -9.71 19.49
CA ASP A 124 -6.52 -9.91 18.18
C ASP A 124 -5.68 -8.69 17.72
N LYS A 125 -5.46 -7.71 18.61
CA LYS A 125 -4.79 -6.45 18.27
C LYS A 125 -3.30 -6.57 18.52
N LEU A 126 -2.51 -6.30 17.49
CA LEU A 126 -1.08 -6.07 17.66
C LEU A 126 -0.82 -4.55 17.78
N TYR A 127 0.20 -4.12 18.52
CA TYR A 127 0.49 -2.70 18.77
C TYR A 127 1.81 -2.28 18.14
N MET A 128 1.76 -1.45 17.09
CA MET A 128 2.96 -0.84 16.52
C MET A 128 3.47 0.27 17.44
N MET A 129 4.75 0.19 17.79
CA MET A 129 5.39 1.09 18.75
C MET A 129 6.23 2.15 18.01
N GLU A 130 7.55 2.11 18.15
CA GLU A 130 8.45 3.13 17.61
C GLU A 130 8.44 3.13 16.08
N LYS A 131 8.21 4.32 15.51
CA LYS A 131 8.36 4.59 14.07
C LYS A 131 9.80 4.99 13.77
N VAL A 132 10.46 4.20 12.93
CA VAL A 132 11.84 4.44 12.51
C VAL A 132 11.89 4.64 11.00
N GLN A 133 12.60 5.66 10.54
CA GLN A 133 12.94 5.79 9.12
C GLN A 133 14.06 4.79 8.80
N THR A 134 13.86 3.94 7.79
CA THR A 134 14.87 2.94 7.41
C THR A 134 15.83 3.46 6.32
N ASN A 135 16.96 2.78 6.16
CA ASN A 135 17.89 2.95 5.03
C ASN A 135 17.58 1.99 3.86
N LEU A 136 16.40 1.35 3.86
CA LEU A 136 16.01 0.41 2.82
C LEU A 136 15.66 1.18 1.53
N ASP A 137 16.02 0.61 0.38
CA ASP A 137 15.73 1.19 -0.93
C ASP A 137 14.23 1.10 -1.28
N PRO A 138 13.51 2.24 -1.44
CA PRO A 138 12.12 2.25 -1.88
C PRO A 138 11.90 1.57 -3.24
N SER A 139 12.88 1.63 -4.13
CA SER A 139 12.80 1.07 -5.48
C SER A 139 12.75 -0.46 -5.42
N PHE A 140 13.59 -1.06 -4.58
CA PHE A 140 13.56 -2.50 -4.31
C PHE A 140 12.21 -2.95 -3.72
N PHE A 141 11.65 -2.17 -2.79
CA PHE A 141 10.34 -2.47 -2.19
C PHE A 141 9.20 -2.43 -3.22
N LEU A 142 9.17 -1.40 -4.06
CA LEU A 142 8.22 -1.28 -5.18
C LEU A 142 8.37 -2.42 -6.20
N ALA A 143 9.60 -2.79 -6.55
CA ALA A 143 9.86 -3.87 -7.50
C ALA A 143 9.35 -5.22 -6.98
N ASN A 144 9.51 -5.50 -5.68
CA ASN A 144 8.97 -6.71 -5.06
C ASN A 144 7.45 -6.74 -5.08
N TYR A 145 6.79 -5.61 -4.78
CA TYR A 145 5.34 -5.49 -4.92
C TYR A 145 4.88 -5.79 -6.35
N LYS A 146 5.48 -5.16 -7.37
CA LYS A 146 5.14 -5.41 -8.79
C LYS A 146 5.32 -6.88 -9.18
N ARG A 147 6.42 -7.51 -8.73
CA ARG A 147 6.70 -8.93 -8.97
C ARG A 147 5.68 -9.85 -8.29
N GLN A 148 5.22 -9.50 -7.09
CA GLN A 148 4.16 -10.24 -6.41
C GLN A 148 2.87 -10.19 -7.24
N GLN A 149 2.47 -9.00 -7.70
CA GLN A 149 1.26 -8.83 -8.50
C GLN A 149 1.30 -9.58 -9.85
N SER A 150 2.49 -9.72 -10.46
CA SER A 150 2.61 -10.50 -11.71
C SER A 150 2.49 -12.01 -11.52
N LYS A 151 2.76 -12.53 -10.31
CA LYS A 151 2.66 -13.97 -10.00
C LYS A 151 1.25 -14.40 -9.60
N SER A 152 0.41 -13.44 -9.21
CA SER A 152 -0.98 -13.67 -8.82
C SER A 152 -1.98 -13.60 -9.99
N LYS A 153 -1.49 -13.36 -11.22
CA LYS A 153 -2.25 -13.38 -12.46
C LYS A 153 -2.03 -14.71 -13.18
#